data_AF-A0A7W1IZ86-F1
#
_entry.id   AF-A0A7W1IZ86-F1
#
_cell.length_a   1.000
_cell.length_b   1.000
_cell.length_c   1.000
_cell.angle_alpha   90.00
_cell.angle_beta   90.00
_cell.angle_gamma   90.00
#
_symmetry.space_group_name_H-M   'P 1'
#
loop_
_entity.id
_entity.type
_entity.pdbx_description
1 polymer ?
#
loop_
_entity_poly.entity_id
_entity_poly.type
_entity_poly.pdbx_seq_one_letter_code
_entity_poly.pdbx_strand_id
1 'polypeptide(L)'
;MSRSDVTSEHEIQQLIAVAERKRKANRIPLADAREASGHDAIATEAVEDDDEQDEAKPVRKRAKRKPRALEAAESEAEPVGKSGPGLVTRGIHVGLNGAQWTKQGAVRLGAWGCAAVAMIAVLVVFSCYSIDKAPTPLPVSGFRVAWLPGPKIPREDVLGWMRSFPQFAQLRDGKQETLDELAVFLRKQPMVSEVRTVSVVHEPQAQQPQQLQRTLEVVMALRQPVMPVVLASGERAWVDAEGWLLPGSLPGPSVRRPVLRAIEWAGIDGVRSALSLWKRLEPQIEHGLVTDIHLHDVLDKRGVQRGVVLYTRHGSRLIWGRPGEERYGVREGDKVRDLIHTIRSHGDLGRIAAVNVRFKEPFSELRAAVLPTQLPGARPAPSQP
;
A
#
# COMPACT_ATOMS: atom_id res chain seq x y z
N MET A 1 -17.67 -23.05 19.25
CA MET A 1 -17.86 -21.72 18.65
C MET A 1 -17.81 -20.72 19.78
N SER A 2 -16.71 -19.98 19.87
CA SER A 2 -16.34 -19.12 20.99
C SER A 2 -17.10 -17.80 20.93
N ARG A 3 -17.55 -17.29 22.08
CA ARG A 3 -18.23 -15.99 22.22
C ARG A 3 -17.36 -14.77 21.84
N SER A 4 -16.07 -14.97 21.55
CA SER A 4 -15.11 -13.92 21.14
C SER A 4 -15.25 -13.48 19.67
N ASP A 5 -15.85 -14.31 18.81
CA ASP A 5 -15.90 -14.01 17.38
C ASP A 5 -17.08 -13.07 17.05
N VAL A 6 -18.14 -13.12 17.87
CA VAL A 6 -19.38 -12.34 17.68
C VAL A 6 -19.18 -10.85 17.97
N THR A 7 -18.23 -10.48 18.83
CA THR A 7 -17.95 -9.06 19.13
C THR A 7 -17.19 -8.38 17.98
N SER A 8 -16.36 -9.12 17.25
CA SER A 8 -15.59 -8.58 16.12
C SER A 8 -16.45 -8.26 14.90
N GLU A 9 -17.41 -9.12 14.56
CA GLU A 9 -18.33 -8.87 13.44
C GLU A 9 -19.25 -7.68 13.71
N HIS A 10 -19.67 -7.49 14.96
CA HIS A 10 -20.55 -6.39 15.31
C HIS A 10 -19.81 -5.03 15.27
N GLU A 11 -18.55 -4.99 15.69
CA GLU A 11 -17.69 -3.80 15.56
C GLU A 11 -17.40 -3.47 14.08
N ILE A 12 -17.16 -4.49 13.25
CA ILE A 12 -16.95 -4.31 11.79
C ILE A 12 -18.23 -3.74 11.14
N GLN A 13 -19.42 -4.24 11.50
CA GLN A 13 -20.68 -3.71 10.99
C GLN A 13 -20.94 -2.27 11.44
N GLN A 14 -20.56 -1.91 12.67
CA GLN A 14 -20.68 -0.53 13.16
C GLN A 14 -19.73 0.43 12.42
N LEU A 15 -18.51 0.01 12.12
CA LEU A 15 -17.56 0.80 11.34
C LEU A 15 -18.02 1.03 9.89
N ILE A 16 -18.61 0.00 9.27
CA ILE A 16 -19.21 0.11 7.93
C ILE A 16 -20.39 1.09 7.93
N ALA A 17 -21.27 1.01 8.94
CA ALA A 17 -22.42 1.91 9.06
C ALA A 17 -22.01 3.38 9.29
N VAL A 18 -20.92 3.62 10.04
CA VAL A 18 -20.36 4.96 10.25
C VAL A 18 -19.73 5.51 8.96
N ALA A 19 -19.03 4.67 8.19
CA ALA A 19 -18.46 5.05 6.90
C ALA A 19 -19.53 5.40 5.86
N GLU A 20 -20.64 4.66 5.82
CA GLU A 20 -21.77 4.96 4.93
C GLU A 20 -22.51 6.24 5.32
N ARG A 21 -22.68 6.51 6.63
CA ARG A 21 -23.25 7.79 7.10
C ARG A 21 -22.39 8.98 6.71
N LYS A 22 -21.06 8.87 6.82
CA LYS A 22 -20.14 9.92 6.35
C LYS A 22 -20.21 10.13 4.83
N ARG A 23 -20.36 9.06 4.04
CA ARG A 23 -20.57 9.17 2.58
C ARG A 23 -21.89 9.84 2.21
N LYS A 24 -22.97 9.56 2.95
CA LYS A 24 -24.27 10.20 2.72
C LYS A 24 -24.27 11.67 3.15
N ALA A 25 -23.59 12.02 4.24
CA ALA A 25 -23.48 13.40 4.73
C ALA A 25 -22.67 14.31 3.79
N ASN A 26 -21.68 13.77 3.07
CA ASN A 26 -20.85 14.52 2.13
C ASN A 26 -21.40 14.54 0.69
N ARG A 27 -22.64 14.10 0.46
CA ARG A 27 -23.27 14.17 -0.85
C ARG A 27 -23.94 15.54 -1.01
N ILE A 28 -23.18 16.49 -1.55
CA ILE A 28 -23.67 17.81 -1.96
C ILE A 28 -24.79 17.59 -3.02
N PRO A 29 -26.00 18.13 -2.84
CA PRO A 29 -27.03 18.09 -3.86
C PRO A 29 -26.70 19.12 -4.94
N LEU A 30 -26.32 18.65 -6.13
CA LEU A 30 -26.22 19.50 -7.31
C LEU A 30 -27.60 19.58 -7.95
N ALA A 31 -28.41 20.52 -7.47
CA ALA A 31 -29.60 21.00 -8.17
C ALA A 31 -29.46 22.53 -8.29
N ASP A 32 -29.89 23.03 -9.46
CA ASP A 32 -30.10 24.43 -9.82
C ASP A 32 -28.85 25.29 -10.08
N ALA A 33 -28.35 25.15 -11.31
CA ALA A 33 -27.67 26.23 -12.03
C ALA A 33 -27.79 26.02 -13.54
N ARG A 34 -28.98 26.22 -14.10
CA ARG A 34 -29.15 26.66 -15.50
C ARG A 34 -30.32 27.63 -15.59
N GLU A 35 -29.98 28.89 -15.39
CA GLU A 35 -30.74 30.04 -15.86
C GLU A 35 -30.78 30.10 -17.39
N ALA A 36 -31.90 30.60 -17.88
CA ALA A 36 -32.01 31.64 -18.89
C ALA A 36 -30.79 31.86 -19.82
N SER A 37 -30.89 31.36 -21.04
CA SER A 37 -30.49 32.11 -22.23
C SER A 37 -31.21 31.49 -23.42
N GLY A 38 -32.01 32.32 -24.09
CA GLY A 38 -32.82 31.91 -25.23
C GLY A 38 -31.96 31.62 -26.45
N HIS A 39 -32.42 30.67 -27.26
CA HIS A 39 -32.30 30.76 -28.70
C HIS A 39 -33.44 29.99 -29.35
N ASP A 40 -34.06 30.71 -30.28
CA ASP A 40 -34.83 30.35 -31.46
C ASP A 40 -35.27 28.90 -31.67
N ALA A 41 -36.58 28.81 -31.88
CA ALA A 41 -37.28 27.70 -32.46
C ALA A 41 -36.75 27.37 -33.87
N ILE A 42 -36.40 26.10 -34.08
CA ILE A 42 -36.56 25.44 -35.37
C ILE A 42 -37.27 24.11 -35.11
N ALA A 43 -38.45 24.02 -35.72
CA ALA A 43 -39.29 22.84 -35.79
C ALA A 43 -38.65 21.77 -36.69
N THR A 44 -38.71 20.53 -36.26
CA THR A 44 -38.82 19.38 -37.15
C THR A 44 -39.70 18.34 -36.49
N GLU A 45 -40.80 18.04 -37.17
CA GLU A 45 -41.82 17.04 -36.87
C GLU A 45 -41.30 15.61 -37.07
N ALA A 46 -42.00 14.69 -36.38
CA ALA A 46 -42.37 13.33 -36.78
C ALA A 46 -41.26 12.33 -37.15
N VAL A 47 -41.13 11.28 -36.33
CA VAL A 47 -41.52 9.90 -36.71
C VAL A 47 -41.92 9.17 -35.42
N GLU A 48 -43.19 8.82 -35.31
CA GLU A 48 -43.71 7.72 -34.49
C GLU A 48 -43.34 6.40 -35.17
N ASP A 49 -42.91 5.42 -34.40
CA ASP A 49 -43.31 4.01 -34.62
C ASP A 49 -43.15 3.24 -33.31
N ASP A 50 -44.29 2.74 -32.86
CA ASP A 50 -44.54 1.84 -31.74
C ASP A 50 -43.84 0.47 -31.95
N ASP A 51 -43.47 -0.21 -30.85
CA ASP A 51 -44.29 -1.30 -30.29
C ASP A 51 -43.55 -2.16 -29.24
N GLU A 52 -44.30 -2.48 -28.18
CA GLU A 52 -44.32 -3.70 -27.37
C GLU A 52 -43.08 -4.11 -26.53
N GLN A 53 -43.20 -4.02 -25.19
CA GLN A 53 -43.39 -5.23 -24.33
C GLN A 53 -43.45 -4.95 -22.81
N ASP A 54 -44.47 -5.57 -22.22
CA ASP A 54 -44.59 -6.15 -20.87
C ASP A 54 -44.78 -5.26 -19.61
N GLU A 55 -46.07 -4.96 -19.36
CA GLU A 55 -46.63 -4.89 -18.02
C GLU A 55 -46.92 -6.30 -17.46
N ALA A 56 -46.29 -6.68 -16.35
CA ALA A 56 -46.82 -7.69 -15.43
C ALA A 56 -46.58 -7.28 -13.98
N LYS A 57 -47.65 -6.82 -13.31
CA LYS A 57 -47.74 -6.67 -11.84
C LYS A 57 -47.72 -8.05 -11.16
N PRO A 58 -47.33 -8.11 -9.87
CA PRO A 58 -48.42 -8.34 -8.91
C PRO A 58 -48.32 -7.54 -7.61
N VAL A 59 -49.48 -7.50 -6.95
CA VAL A 59 -49.88 -6.69 -5.82
C VAL A 59 -50.02 -7.55 -4.55
N ARG A 60 -49.63 -7.00 -3.38
CA ARG A 60 -50.02 -7.33 -1.98
C ARG A 60 -49.43 -8.65 -1.38
N LYS A 61 -49.09 -8.78 -0.09
CA LYS A 61 -49.66 -8.26 1.17
C LYS A 61 -48.66 -8.43 2.34
N ARG A 62 -48.71 -7.51 3.32
CA ARG A 62 -48.06 -7.59 4.66
C ARG A 62 -48.64 -8.72 5.52
N ALA A 63 -47.80 -9.32 6.38
CA ALA A 63 -48.22 -9.84 7.68
C ALA A 63 -47.07 -9.82 8.71
N LYS A 64 -47.39 -9.35 9.93
CA LYS A 64 -46.56 -9.33 11.14
C LYS A 64 -47.04 -10.43 12.11
N ARG A 65 -46.12 -10.84 13.00
CA ARG A 65 -46.27 -11.24 14.43
C ARG A 65 -46.40 -12.73 14.83
N LYS A 66 -45.42 -13.13 15.66
CA LYS A 66 -45.40 -13.88 16.96
C LYS A 66 -46.08 -15.25 17.09
N PRO A 67 -45.47 -16.12 17.92
CA PRO A 67 -46.13 -16.50 19.17
C PRO A 67 -45.26 -16.31 20.43
N ARG A 68 -45.96 -16.36 21.57
CA ARG A 68 -45.59 -16.06 22.96
C ARG A 68 -45.64 -17.35 23.80
N ALA A 69 -44.91 -17.34 24.91
CA ALA A 69 -44.70 -18.38 25.92
C ALA A 69 -45.94 -18.85 26.70
N LEU A 70 -45.83 -20.02 27.36
CA LEU A 70 -45.99 -20.25 28.82
C LEU A 70 -46.11 -21.76 29.11
N GLU A 71 -45.34 -22.27 30.09
CA GLU A 71 -45.89 -23.00 31.24
C GLU A 71 -44.81 -23.19 32.33
N ALA A 72 -45.27 -22.97 33.56
CA ALA A 72 -44.56 -23.12 34.82
C ALA A 72 -45.35 -24.10 35.68
N ALA A 73 -44.68 -24.88 36.52
CA ALA A 73 -45.30 -25.59 37.63
C ALA A 73 -44.35 -25.59 38.84
N GLU A 74 -44.94 -25.27 39.98
CA GLU A 74 -44.39 -25.06 41.32
C GLU A 74 -44.04 -26.38 42.05
N SER A 75 -43.14 -26.34 43.03
CA SER A 75 -43.45 -26.64 44.46
C SER A 75 -42.18 -26.72 45.33
N GLU A 76 -42.26 -26.10 46.52
CA GLU A 76 -41.29 -26.05 47.62
C GLU A 76 -41.16 -27.38 48.40
N ALA A 77 -39.96 -27.68 48.94
CA ALA A 77 -39.69 -28.07 50.35
C ALA A 77 -38.20 -28.42 50.57
N GLU A 78 -37.60 -27.80 51.59
CA GLU A 78 -36.21 -27.89 52.11
C GLU A 78 -36.00 -29.06 53.13
N PRO A 79 -34.82 -29.29 53.78
CA PRO A 79 -33.42 -28.94 53.48
C PRO A 79 -32.39 -30.08 53.73
N VAL A 80 -31.09 -29.73 53.67
CA VAL A 80 -29.89 -30.30 54.37
C VAL A 80 -28.82 -30.93 53.47
N GLY A 81 -27.63 -30.29 53.45
CA GLY A 81 -26.37 -31.04 53.48
C GLY A 81 -25.36 -30.85 52.34
N LYS A 82 -24.44 -29.90 52.55
CA LYS A 82 -22.99 -29.95 52.25
C LYS A 82 -22.50 -30.19 50.80
N SER A 83 -21.80 -29.14 50.34
CA SER A 83 -20.53 -29.13 49.58
C SER A 83 -20.48 -29.66 48.14
N GLY A 84 -20.26 -28.73 47.21
CA GLY A 84 -19.54 -28.97 45.96
C GLY A 84 -19.82 -27.91 44.89
N PRO A 85 -18.84 -27.10 44.46
CA PRO A 85 -18.96 -26.31 43.25
C PRO A 85 -18.40 -27.13 42.06
N GLY A 86 -19.28 -27.50 41.13
CA GLY A 86 -18.94 -28.17 39.88
C GLY A 86 -19.09 -27.23 38.67
N LEU A 87 -17.95 -26.89 38.08
CA LEU A 87 -17.77 -26.11 36.86
C LEU A 87 -17.79 -27.04 35.63
N VAL A 88 -18.39 -26.62 34.50
CA VAL A 88 -18.17 -27.28 33.20
C VAL A 88 -18.04 -26.24 32.09
N THR A 89 -16.89 -26.18 31.43
CA THR A 89 -16.77 -26.33 29.97
C THR A 89 -15.33 -26.62 29.57
N ARG A 90 -15.21 -27.44 28.53
CA ARG A 90 -14.07 -28.28 28.15
C ARG A 90 -12.96 -27.53 27.43
N GLY A 91 -11.74 -28.01 27.63
CA GLY A 91 -10.75 -28.13 26.55
C GLY A 91 -9.35 -27.73 26.97
N ILE A 92 -8.41 -28.66 26.80
CA ILE A 92 -6.96 -28.56 27.08
C ILE A 92 -6.62 -28.91 28.53
N HIS A 93 -6.31 -30.18 28.78
CA HIS A 93 -5.13 -30.62 29.53
C HIS A 93 -4.93 -32.11 29.22
N VAL A 94 -4.14 -32.38 28.18
CA VAL A 94 -3.49 -33.67 28.01
C VAL A 94 -2.60 -33.87 29.24
N GLY A 95 -3.05 -34.74 30.15
CA GLY A 95 -2.20 -35.63 30.92
C GLY A 95 -1.28 -35.03 31.98
N LEU A 96 -1.75 -34.09 32.80
CA LEU A 96 -1.12 -33.75 34.08
C LEU A 96 -2.10 -34.04 35.22
N ASN A 97 -2.57 -35.29 35.29
CA ASN A 97 -3.14 -35.90 36.49
C ASN A 97 -3.20 -37.40 36.26
N GLY A 98 -2.38 -38.15 37.00
CA GLY A 98 -2.34 -39.60 36.89
C GLY A 98 -0.97 -40.24 37.06
N ALA A 99 0.10 -39.49 37.37
CA ALA A 99 1.21 -40.09 38.10
C ALA A 99 0.80 -40.17 39.58
N GLN A 100 -0.22 -40.97 39.89
CA GLN A 100 -0.12 -41.79 41.08
C GLN A 100 1.14 -42.62 40.85
N TRP A 101 2.27 -42.09 41.31
CA TRP A 101 3.45 -42.87 41.62
C TRP A 101 2.97 -43.88 42.66
N THR A 102 2.40 -44.96 42.16
CA THR A 102 2.13 -46.15 42.94
C THR A 102 3.45 -46.46 43.62
N LYS A 103 3.42 -46.80 44.91
CA LYS A 103 4.58 -47.31 45.64
C LYS A 103 5.20 -48.56 44.98
N GLN A 104 4.65 -49.05 43.86
CA GLN A 104 5.15 -50.13 43.02
C GLN A 104 5.93 -49.68 41.77
N GLY A 105 5.82 -48.42 41.30
CA GLY A 105 6.62 -47.92 40.17
C GLY A 105 8.11 -47.79 40.51
N ALA A 106 8.41 -47.39 41.74
CA ALA A 106 9.78 -47.30 42.27
C ALA A 106 10.44 -48.67 42.49
N VAL A 107 9.66 -49.76 42.55
CA VAL A 107 10.19 -51.13 42.76
C VAL A 107 10.49 -51.85 41.44
N ARG A 108 9.95 -51.38 40.31
CA ARG A 108 10.22 -51.95 38.97
C ARG A 108 11.36 -51.27 38.21
N LEU A 109 11.79 -50.09 38.66
CA LEU A 109 13.04 -49.49 38.24
C LEU A 109 14.13 -50.12 39.10
N GLY A 110 14.73 -51.22 38.64
CA GLY A 110 15.92 -51.79 39.27
C GLY A 110 17.05 -50.74 39.38
N ALA A 111 18.24 -51.12 39.87
CA ALA A 111 19.36 -50.19 40.09
C ALA A 111 19.62 -49.20 38.92
N TRP A 112 19.40 -49.65 37.69
CA TRP A 112 19.49 -48.86 36.45
C TRP A 112 18.49 -47.70 36.34
N GLY A 113 17.28 -47.86 36.85
CA GLY A 113 16.25 -46.82 36.86
C GLY A 113 16.52 -45.73 37.88
N CYS A 114 16.99 -46.10 39.08
CA CYS A 114 17.47 -45.15 40.07
C CYS A 114 18.71 -44.39 39.57
N ALA A 115 19.63 -45.08 38.87
CA ALA A 115 20.80 -44.45 38.25
C ALA A 115 20.40 -43.45 37.14
N ALA A 116 19.41 -43.76 36.31
CA ALA A 116 18.93 -42.85 35.28
C ALA A 116 18.28 -41.58 35.87
N VAL A 117 17.47 -41.71 36.92
CA VAL A 117 16.87 -40.56 37.61
C VAL A 117 17.94 -39.70 38.30
N ALA A 118 18.94 -40.32 38.94
CA ALA A 118 20.07 -39.61 39.53
C ALA A 118 20.86 -38.83 38.47
N MET A 119 21.14 -39.43 37.31
CA MET A 119 21.82 -38.76 36.20
C MET A 119 21.03 -37.57 35.65
N ILE A 120 19.70 -37.70 35.49
CA ILE A 120 18.86 -36.57 35.06
C ILE A 120 18.88 -35.46 36.10
N ALA A 121 18.77 -35.79 37.39
CA ALA A 121 18.84 -34.80 38.46
C ALA A 121 20.19 -34.07 38.48
N VAL A 122 21.30 -34.81 38.31
CA VAL A 122 22.64 -34.22 38.19
C VAL A 122 22.73 -33.32 36.96
N LEU A 123 22.22 -33.72 35.79
CA LEU A 123 22.21 -32.89 34.59
C LEU A 123 21.39 -31.60 34.79
N VAL A 124 20.24 -31.67 35.46
CA VAL A 124 19.43 -30.48 35.77
C VAL A 124 20.16 -29.55 36.71
N VAL A 125 20.77 -30.08 37.78
CA VAL A 125 21.57 -29.28 38.73
C VAL A 125 22.77 -28.66 38.04
N PHE A 126 23.47 -29.41 37.18
CA PHE A 126 24.62 -28.91 36.41
C PHE A 126 24.19 -27.84 35.41
N SER A 127 23.03 -28.01 34.77
CA SER A 127 22.45 -27.03 33.86
C SER A 127 22.09 -25.73 34.60
N CYS A 128 21.39 -25.81 35.73
CA CYS A 128 21.08 -24.66 36.58
C CYS A 128 22.35 -23.97 37.12
N TYR A 129 23.33 -24.74 37.59
CA TYR A 129 24.60 -24.22 38.08
C TYR A 129 25.40 -23.53 36.96
N SER A 130 25.39 -24.09 35.75
CA SER A 130 26.06 -23.50 34.59
C SER A 130 25.42 -22.19 34.13
N ILE A 131 24.08 -22.06 34.26
CA ILE A 131 23.35 -20.82 33.96
C ILE A 131 23.71 -19.74 34.99
N ASP A 132 23.80 -20.09 36.27
CA ASP A 132 24.08 -19.16 37.37
C ASP A 132 25.56 -18.71 37.41
N LYS A 133 26.46 -19.54 36.86
CA LYS A 133 27.89 -19.23 36.69
C LYS A 133 28.26 -18.71 35.30
N ALA A 134 27.31 -18.60 34.38
CA ALA A 134 27.57 -18.05 33.06
C ALA A 134 27.96 -16.56 33.23
N PRO A 135 29.05 -16.10 32.60
CA PRO A 135 29.39 -14.69 32.61
C PRO A 135 28.21 -13.90 32.02
N THR A 136 27.83 -12.81 32.68
CA THR A 136 26.79 -11.93 32.16
C THR A 136 27.16 -11.51 30.75
N PRO A 137 26.26 -11.68 29.76
CA PRO A 137 26.59 -11.37 28.39
C PRO A 137 26.93 -9.88 28.32
N LEU A 138 28.08 -9.57 27.71
CA LEU A 138 28.54 -8.19 27.54
C LEU A 138 27.41 -7.35 26.93
N PRO A 139 27.25 -6.07 27.31
CA PRO A 139 26.24 -5.24 26.68
C PRO A 139 26.59 -4.95 25.23
N VAL A 140 25.58 -4.93 24.36
CA VAL A 140 25.71 -4.45 22.99
C VAL A 140 26.06 -2.96 23.03
N SER A 141 27.21 -2.62 22.47
CA SER A 141 27.78 -1.26 22.52
C SER A 141 28.14 -0.73 21.14
N GLY A 142 28.24 -1.60 20.13
CA GLY A 142 28.43 -1.24 18.73
C GLY A 142 27.13 -1.28 17.93
N PHE A 143 27.12 -0.57 16.79
CA PHE A 143 26.06 -0.67 15.79
C PHE A 143 26.66 -0.60 14.39
N ARG A 144 26.34 -1.56 13.52
CA ARG A 144 26.75 -1.56 12.11
C ARG A 144 25.58 -1.88 11.20
N VAL A 145 25.58 -1.26 10.03
CA VAL A 145 24.60 -1.54 8.97
C VAL A 145 25.33 -2.14 7.80
N ALA A 146 24.96 -3.36 7.43
CA ALA A 146 25.38 -4.00 6.21
C ALA A 146 24.29 -3.80 5.15
N TRP A 147 24.61 -3.02 4.12
CA TRP A 147 23.65 -2.72 3.05
C TRP A 147 23.63 -3.83 2.01
N LEU A 148 22.43 -4.33 1.70
CA LEU A 148 22.19 -5.09 0.48
C LEU A 148 22.35 -4.18 -0.77
N PRO A 149 22.49 -4.75 -1.98
CA PRO A 149 22.62 -3.96 -3.20
C PRO A 149 21.48 -2.95 -3.35
N GLY A 150 21.81 -1.67 -3.52
CA GLY A 150 20.82 -0.60 -3.62
C GLY A 150 21.31 0.76 -3.12
N PRO A 151 20.40 1.73 -2.97
CA PRO A 151 20.74 3.02 -2.40
C PRO A 151 21.14 2.86 -0.93
N LYS A 152 22.03 3.74 -0.47
CA LYS A 152 22.50 3.80 0.90
C LYS A 152 22.13 5.16 1.48
N ILE A 153 21.80 5.19 2.76
CA ILE A 153 21.59 6.43 3.52
C ILE A 153 22.69 6.59 4.58
N PRO A 154 22.93 7.82 5.05
CA PRO A 154 23.80 8.06 6.18
C PRO A 154 23.44 7.18 7.39
N ARG A 155 24.48 6.73 8.11
CA ARG A 155 24.30 5.91 9.33
C ARG A 155 23.49 6.65 10.40
N GLU A 156 23.56 7.97 10.42
CA GLU A 156 22.84 8.83 11.36
C GLU A 156 21.32 8.73 11.22
N ASP A 157 20.81 8.61 9.99
CA ASP A 157 19.37 8.47 9.74
C ASP A 157 18.86 7.14 10.29
N VAL A 158 19.62 6.06 10.09
CA VAL A 158 19.29 4.74 10.64
C VAL A 158 19.35 4.76 12.17
N LEU A 159 20.35 5.43 12.75
CA LEU A 159 20.41 5.64 14.20
C LEU A 159 19.21 6.44 14.71
N GLY A 160 18.71 7.40 13.92
CA GLY A 160 17.46 8.10 14.18
C GLY A 160 16.27 7.15 14.30
N TRP A 161 16.15 6.18 13.38
CA TRP A 161 15.13 5.13 13.45
C TRP A 161 15.31 4.22 14.66
N MET A 162 16.55 3.85 14.99
CA MET A 162 16.80 3.06 16.19
C MET A 162 16.38 3.77 17.47
N ARG A 163 16.64 5.08 17.57
CA ARG A 163 16.25 5.87 18.74
C ARG A 163 14.74 5.98 18.91
N SER A 164 13.96 5.87 17.83
CA SER A 164 12.50 5.86 17.89
C SER A 164 11.90 4.47 18.13
N PHE A 165 12.71 3.41 18.21
CA PHE A 165 12.25 2.07 18.56
C PHE A 165 11.83 2.03 20.05
N PRO A 166 10.60 1.59 20.38
CA PRO A 166 10.08 1.63 21.76
C PRO A 166 10.94 0.92 22.81
N GLN A 167 11.59 -0.18 22.43
CA GLN A 167 12.44 -0.98 23.32
C GLN A 167 13.94 -0.71 23.09
N PHE A 168 14.31 0.49 22.63
CA PHE A 168 15.70 0.84 22.32
C PHE A 168 16.69 0.53 23.46
N ALA A 169 16.29 0.78 24.72
CA ALA A 169 17.14 0.48 25.88
C ALA A 169 17.44 -1.02 26.03
N GLN A 170 16.50 -1.89 25.64
CA GLN A 170 16.61 -3.35 25.75
C GLN A 170 17.48 -3.97 24.64
N LEU A 171 17.81 -3.21 23.59
CA LEU A 171 18.76 -3.65 22.56
C LEU A 171 20.16 -3.89 23.13
N ARG A 172 20.49 -3.27 24.28
CA ARG A 172 21.76 -3.49 24.99
C ARG A 172 21.93 -4.93 25.48
N ASP A 173 20.83 -5.62 25.78
CA ASP A 173 20.87 -7.00 26.25
C ASP A 173 21.17 -7.97 25.09
N GLY A 174 20.77 -7.59 23.86
CA GLY A 174 20.94 -8.41 22.66
C GLY A 174 20.12 -9.70 22.70
N LYS A 175 18.92 -9.67 23.30
CA LYS A 175 17.99 -10.80 23.35
C LYS A 175 17.34 -11.00 21.99
N GLN A 176 17.19 -12.25 21.55
CA GLN A 176 16.65 -12.54 20.21
C GLN A 176 15.25 -11.95 19.98
N GLU A 177 14.37 -12.02 20.99
CA GLU A 177 13.01 -11.48 20.91
C GLU A 177 13.00 -9.98 20.58
N THR A 178 13.86 -9.18 21.21
CA THR A 178 13.93 -7.74 20.96
C THR A 178 14.57 -7.42 19.60
N LEU A 179 15.47 -8.27 19.11
CA LEU A 179 16.03 -8.17 17.76
C LEU A 179 14.99 -8.49 16.69
N ASP A 180 14.13 -9.47 16.92
CA ASP A 180 13.04 -9.83 16.02
C ASP A 180 11.99 -8.71 15.95
N GLU A 181 11.64 -8.11 17.09
CA GLU A 181 10.78 -6.92 17.15
C GLU A 181 11.41 -5.73 16.42
N LEU A 182 12.73 -5.51 16.57
CA LEU A 182 13.45 -4.48 15.83
C LEU A 182 13.39 -4.75 14.32
N ALA A 183 13.55 -5.99 13.87
CA ALA A 183 13.43 -6.34 12.45
C ALA A 183 12.02 -6.01 11.91
N VAL A 184 10.96 -6.31 12.67
CA VAL A 184 9.58 -5.94 12.33
C VAL A 184 9.40 -4.42 12.29
N PHE A 185 9.96 -3.70 13.25
CA PHE A 185 9.93 -2.24 13.29
C PHE A 185 10.62 -1.61 12.07
N LEU A 186 11.81 -2.09 11.71
CA LEU A 186 12.55 -1.61 10.55
C LEU A 186 11.82 -1.89 9.23
N ARG A 187 11.15 -3.03 9.10
CA ARG A 187 10.31 -3.34 7.92
C ARG A 187 9.10 -2.41 7.76
N LYS A 188 8.65 -1.77 8.84
CA LYS A 188 7.56 -0.78 8.78
C LYS A 188 8.02 0.59 8.26
N GLN A 189 9.33 0.82 8.18
CA GLN A 189 9.84 2.08 7.65
C GLN A 189 9.56 2.17 6.15
N PRO A 190 9.03 3.31 5.64
CA PRO A 190 8.59 3.43 4.26
C PRO A 190 9.74 3.26 3.26
N MET A 191 10.97 3.61 3.65
CA MET A 191 12.16 3.53 2.80
C MET A 191 12.78 2.13 2.74
N VAL A 192 12.42 1.23 3.66
CA VAL A 192 13.03 -0.10 3.76
C VAL A 192 12.26 -1.07 2.87
N SER A 193 12.98 -1.78 2.00
CA SER A 193 12.40 -2.82 1.15
C SER A 193 12.48 -4.19 1.81
N GLU A 194 13.64 -4.53 2.37
CA GLU A 194 13.91 -5.82 3.00
C GLU A 194 14.79 -5.64 4.24
N VAL A 195 14.49 -6.40 5.28
CA VAL A 195 15.40 -6.62 6.41
C VAL A 195 15.70 -8.11 6.46
N ARG A 196 16.93 -8.46 6.06
CA ARG A 196 17.38 -9.85 5.92
C ARG A 196 17.77 -10.43 7.28
N THR A 197 18.54 -9.69 8.07
CA THR A 197 19.03 -10.17 9.36
C THR A 197 19.23 -9.03 10.32
N VAL A 198 18.84 -9.24 11.57
CA VAL A 198 19.20 -8.40 12.72
C VAL A 198 19.86 -9.33 13.73
N SER A 199 21.13 -9.14 14.02
CA SER A 199 21.88 -10.06 14.87
C SER A 199 22.96 -9.33 15.68
N VAL A 200 23.44 -9.96 16.73
CA VAL A 200 24.57 -9.45 17.50
C VAL A 200 25.82 -10.20 17.11
N VAL A 201 26.83 -9.46 16.64
CA VAL A 201 28.13 -9.99 16.25
C VAL A 201 29.18 -9.55 17.26
N HIS A 202 30.15 -10.43 17.53
CA HIS A 202 31.29 -10.12 18.38
C HIS A 202 32.44 -9.68 17.49
N GLU A 203 32.88 -8.44 17.64
CA GLU A 203 33.98 -7.86 16.89
C GLU A 203 35.14 -7.50 17.84
N PRO A 204 36.41 -7.70 17.44
CA PRO A 204 37.53 -7.20 18.20
C PRO A 204 37.50 -5.66 18.23
N GLN A 205 37.70 -5.08 19.41
CA GLN A 205 37.68 -3.63 19.57
C GLN A 205 38.89 -2.99 18.86
N ALA A 206 38.66 -1.95 18.06
CA ALA A 206 39.71 -1.31 17.24
C ALA A 206 40.92 -0.80 18.07
N GLN A 207 40.70 -0.39 19.32
CA GLN A 207 41.74 0.09 20.23
C GLN A 207 42.40 -1.03 21.05
N GLN A 208 41.70 -2.15 21.23
CA GLN A 208 42.14 -3.29 22.05
C GLN A 208 41.68 -4.58 21.38
N PRO A 209 42.44 -5.12 20.40
CA PRO A 209 42.00 -6.26 19.60
C PRO A 209 41.83 -7.56 20.41
N GLN A 210 42.33 -7.60 21.65
CA GLN A 210 42.12 -8.69 22.60
C GLN A 210 40.76 -8.63 23.31
N GLN A 211 40.06 -7.50 23.27
CA GLN A 211 38.71 -7.36 23.84
C GLN A 211 37.66 -7.48 22.74
N LEU A 212 36.68 -8.36 22.97
CA LEU A 212 35.53 -8.53 22.11
C LEU A 212 34.43 -7.55 22.50
N GLN A 213 33.95 -6.79 21.53
CA GLN A 213 32.80 -5.91 21.64
C GLN A 213 31.59 -6.56 20.96
N ARG A 214 30.43 -6.49 21.61
CA ARG A 214 29.16 -6.86 20.97
C ARG A 214 28.63 -5.70 20.14
N THR A 215 28.49 -5.93 18.84
CA THR A 215 27.98 -4.98 17.85
C THR A 215 26.64 -5.49 17.32
N LEU A 216 25.60 -4.65 17.33
CA LEU A 216 24.36 -4.92 16.62
C LEU A 216 24.60 -4.77 15.12
N GLU A 217 24.42 -5.84 14.37
CA GLU A 217 24.42 -5.84 12.91
C GLU A 217 22.99 -5.86 12.36
N VAL A 218 22.71 -4.90 11.48
CA VAL A 218 21.48 -4.86 10.70
C VAL A 218 21.82 -5.02 9.23
N VAL A 219 21.37 -6.11 8.62
CA VAL A 219 21.49 -6.38 7.18
C VAL A 219 20.17 -6.03 6.51
N MET A 220 20.14 -4.96 5.70
CA MET A 220 18.91 -4.48 5.08
C MET A 220 19.11 -3.85 3.70
N ALA A 221 18.03 -3.83 2.91
CA ALA A 221 17.91 -3.15 1.64
C ALA A 221 16.95 -1.95 1.77
N LEU A 222 17.27 -0.87 1.06
CA LEU A 222 16.36 0.24 0.85
C LEU A 222 15.60 0.06 -0.47
N ARG A 223 14.41 0.65 -0.54
CA ARG A 223 13.64 0.75 -1.79
C ARG A 223 14.43 1.60 -2.79
N GLN A 224 14.41 1.17 -4.05
CA GLN A 224 15.14 1.85 -5.12
C GLN A 224 14.23 2.89 -5.78
N PRO A 225 14.60 4.18 -5.75
CA PRO A 225 13.92 5.22 -6.51
C PRO A 225 13.95 4.94 -8.02
N VAL A 226 12.79 4.92 -8.67
CA VAL A 226 12.65 4.67 -10.11
C VAL A 226 12.27 5.92 -10.87
N MET A 227 11.27 6.68 -10.41
CA MET A 227 10.83 7.92 -11.07
C MET A 227 10.71 9.09 -10.07
N PRO A 228 11.13 10.30 -10.47
CA PRO A 228 10.90 11.50 -9.68
C PRO A 228 9.43 11.87 -9.68
N VAL A 229 8.97 12.41 -8.55
CA VAL A 229 7.59 12.88 -8.36
C VAL A 229 7.60 14.29 -7.83
N VAL A 230 6.67 15.11 -8.31
CA VAL A 230 6.32 16.39 -7.67
C VAL A 230 4.89 16.27 -7.15
N LEU A 231 4.77 16.39 -5.83
CA LEU A 231 3.48 16.37 -5.14
C LEU A 231 2.70 17.67 -5.42
N ALA A 232 1.40 17.65 -5.14
CA ALA A 232 0.52 18.82 -5.17
C ALA A 232 1.00 19.93 -4.22
N SER A 233 1.72 19.58 -3.15
CA SER A 233 2.39 20.52 -2.24
C SER A 233 3.59 21.22 -2.88
N GLY A 234 4.07 20.76 -4.05
CA GLY A 234 5.31 21.21 -4.68
C GLY A 234 6.55 20.48 -4.17
N GLU A 235 6.41 19.62 -3.15
CA GLU A 235 7.51 18.82 -2.62
C GLU A 235 7.98 17.78 -3.63
N ARG A 236 9.30 17.56 -3.65
CA ARG A 236 9.93 16.53 -4.48
C ARG A 236 9.97 15.22 -3.70
N ALA A 237 9.55 14.16 -4.37
CA ALA A 237 9.53 12.81 -3.85
C ALA A 237 10.02 11.84 -4.93
N TRP A 238 10.11 10.57 -4.57
CA TRP A 238 10.43 9.49 -5.50
C TRP A 238 9.33 8.43 -5.47
N VAL A 239 9.23 7.65 -6.53
CA VAL A 239 8.41 6.44 -6.56
C VAL A 239 9.28 5.24 -6.92
N ASP A 240 9.08 4.12 -6.22
CA ASP A 240 9.75 2.84 -6.51
C ASP A 240 9.09 2.07 -7.66
N ALA A 241 9.58 0.86 -7.94
CA ALA A 241 9.06 0.03 -9.02
C ALA A 241 7.63 -0.49 -8.74
N GLU A 242 7.27 -0.62 -7.47
CA GLU A 242 5.98 -1.13 -7.01
C GLU A 242 4.91 -0.04 -6.87
N GLY A 243 5.29 1.23 -6.99
CA GLY A 243 4.43 2.40 -6.91
C GLY A 243 4.36 3.06 -5.54
N TRP A 244 5.25 2.71 -4.61
CA TRP A 244 5.32 3.35 -3.29
C TRP A 244 5.97 4.72 -3.37
N LEU A 245 5.41 5.67 -2.64
CA LEU A 245 5.99 6.99 -2.46
C LEU A 245 7.16 6.93 -1.48
N LEU A 246 8.26 7.53 -1.89
CA LEU A 246 9.53 7.59 -1.19
C LEU A 246 9.93 9.05 -0.94
N PRO A 247 10.61 9.37 0.17
CA PRO A 247 11.01 10.73 0.48
C PRO A 247 12.07 11.23 -0.50
N GLY A 248 12.01 12.52 -0.83
CA GLY A 248 12.98 13.18 -1.74
C GLY A 248 14.42 13.22 -1.22
N SER A 249 14.65 12.89 0.05
CA SER A 249 15.99 12.77 0.65
C SER A 249 16.77 11.55 0.14
N LEU A 250 16.10 10.55 -0.45
CA LEU A 250 16.79 9.42 -1.05
C LEU A 250 17.58 9.84 -2.30
N PRO A 251 18.76 9.22 -2.54
CA PRO A 251 19.48 9.43 -3.78
C PRO A 251 18.66 8.91 -4.95
N GLY A 252 18.45 9.77 -5.95
CA GLY A 252 17.68 9.44 -7.16
C GLY A 252 18.39 8.43 -8.07
N PRO A 253 17.70 7.94 -9.12
CA PRO A 253 18.31 7.09 -10.12
C PRO A 253 19.40 7.83 -10.89
N SER A 254 20.39 7.09 -11.40
CA SER A 254 21.50 7.65 -12.20
C SER A 254 21.07 8.18 -13.56
N VAL A 255 19.94 7.69 -14.09
CA VAL A 255 19.39 8.09 -15.39
C VAL A 255 18.33 9.15 -15.19
N ARG A 256 18.32 10.18 -16.05
CA ARG A 256 17.27 11.20 -16.06
C ARG A 256 15.93 10.57 -16.49
N ARG A 257 14.90 10.76 -15.66
CA ARG A 257 13.55 10.22 -15.86
C ARG A 257 12.53 11.36 -15.96
N PRO A 258 11.39 11.16 -16.63
CA PRO A 258 10.31 12.12 -16.60
C PRO A 258 9.74 12.26 -15.19
N VAL A 259 9.22 13.44 -14.87
CA VAL A 259 8.63 13.75 -13.57
C VAL A 259 7.17 13.30 -13.55
N LEU A 260 6.81 12.43 -12.62
CA LEU A 260 5.41 12.14 -12.32
C LEU A 260 4.77 13.31 -11.58
N ARG A 261 3.55 13.65 -11.98
CA ARG A 261 2.73 14.67 -11.33
C ARG A 261 1.34 14.15 -11.09
N ALA A 262 0.64 14.79 -10.15
CA ALA A 262 -0.75 14.53 -9.89
C ALA A 262 -1.03 13.09 -9.39
N ILE A 263 -0.09 12.54 -8.61
CA ILE A 263 -0.17 11.16 -8.12
C ILE A 263 -1.27 10.96 -7.07
N GLU A 264 -1.58 12.01 -6.31
CA GLU A 264 -2.55 12.03 -5.22
C GLU A 264 -3.96 11.78 -5.71
N TRP A 265 -4.27 12.23 -6.92
CA TRP A 265 -5.59 12.07 -7.53
C TRP A 265 -5.72 10.79 -8.35
N ALA A 266 -4.61 10.20 -8.78
CA ALA A 266 -4.61 9.00 -9.62
C ALA A 266 -4.61 7.70 -8.80
N GLY A 267 -4.16 7.74 -7.55
CA GLY A 267 -4.02 6.56 -6.71
C GLY A 267 -2.94 5.59 -7.20
N ILE A 268 -2.77 4.47 -6.48
CA ILE A 268 -1.68 3.52 -6.74
C ILE A 268 -1.80 2.84 -8.12
N ASP A 269 -3.01 2.59 -8.60
CA ASP A 269 -3.24 1.95 -9.90
C ASP A 269 -2.83 2.86 -11.06
N GLY A 270 -3.09 4.17 -10.95
CA GLY A 270 -2.62 5.16 -11.91
C GLY A 270 -1.10 5.26 -11.95
N VAL A 271 -0.45 5.24 -10.78
CA VAL A 271 1.03 5.24 -10.67
C VAL A 271 1.62 3.98 -11.31
N ARG A 272 1.07 2.80 -11.00
CA ARG A 272 1.52 1.52 -11.57
C ARG A 272 1.30 1.46 -13.08
N SER A 273 0.17 1.96 -13.57
CA SER A 273 -0.11 2.04 -15.01
C SER A 273 0.92 2.93 -15.72
N ALA A 274 1.25 4.08 -15.14
CA ALA A 274 2.28 4.97 -15.71
C ALA A 274 3.69 4.38 -15.66
N LEU A 275 4.07 3.68 -14.58
CA LEU A 275 5.34 2.96 -14.50
C LEU A 275 5.42 1.85 -15.56
N SER A 276 4.35 1.07 -15.74
CA SER A 276 4.26 0.04 -16.77
C SER A 276 4.36 0.62 -18.18
N LEU A 277 3.65 1.71 -18.44
CA LEU A 277 3.71 2.45 -19.69
C LEU A 277 5.13 2.94 -19.97
N TRP A 278 5.75 3.62 -19.00
CA TRP A 278 7.11 4.15 -19.15
C TRP A 278 8.12 3.05 -19.44
N LYS A 279 8.04 1.90 -18.73
CA LYS A 279 8.92 0.74 -18.95
C LYS A 279 8.88 0.22 -20.39
N ARG A 280 7.72 0.29 -21.06
CA ARG A 280 7.55 -0.15 -22.46
C ARG A 280 7.93 0.94 -23.46
N LEU A 281 7.67 2.20 -23.11
CA LEU A 281 7.88 3.34 -23.99
C LEU A 281 9.36 3.76 -24.05
N GLU A 282 10.03 3.85 -22.90
CA GLU A 282 11.40 4.37 -22.76
C GLU A 282 12.41 3.78 -23.76
N PRO A 283 12.50 2.45 -23.96
CA PRO A 283 13.51 1.88 -24.85
C PRO A 283 13.29 2.21 -26.34
N GLN A 284 12.11 2.75 -26.68
CA GLN A 284 11.65 2.89 -28.05
C GLN A 284 11.55 4.36 -28.51
N ILE A 285 11.76 5.32 -27.60
CA ILE A 285 11.70 6.75 -27.86
C ILE A 285 13.05 7.42 -27.55
N GLU A 286 13.24 8.63 -28.06
CA GLU A 286 14.44 9.42 -27.77
C GLU A 286 14.54 9.77 -26.28
N HIS A 287 15.76 9.64 -25.72
CA HIS A 287 16.02 10.00 -24.33
C HIS A 287 15.70 11.46 -24.04
N GLY A 288 14.93 11.71 -22.97
CA GLY A 288 14.52 13.06 -22.58
C GLY A 288 13.46 13.69 -23.49
N LEU A 289 12.87 12.94 -24.44
CA LEU A 289 11.73 13.41 -25.21
C LEU A 289 10.55 13.75 -24.31
N VAL A 290 10.19 12.84 -23.41
CA VAL A 290 9.13 13.05 -22.41
C VAL A 290 9.76 13.68 -21.16
N THR A 291 9.21 14.80 -20.71
CA THR A 291 9.68 15.55 -19.54
C THR A 291 8.81 15.31 -18.31
N ASP A 292 7.50 15.23 -18.50
CA ASP A 292 6.52 15.10 -17.43
C ASP A 292 5.45 14.06 -17.80
N ILE A 293 4.94 13.34 -16.80
CA ILE A 293 3.81 12.42 -16.93
C ILE A 293 2.78 12.83 -15.89
N HIS A 294 1.65 13.35 -16.34
CA HIS A 294 0.56 13.75 -15.48
C HIS A 294 -0.45 12.62 -15.38
N LEU A 295 -0.75 12.16 -14.17
CA LEU A 295 -1.62 10.99 -13.97
C LEU A 295 -3.12 11.32 -13.91
N HIS A 296 -3.47 12.60 -13.77
CA HIS A 296 -4.85 13.07 -13.62
C HIS A 296 -5.12 14.35 -14.43
N ASP A 297 -4.58 14.42 -15.64
CA ASP A 297 -4.74 15.57 -16.52
C ASP A 297 -5.98 15.45 -17.42
N VAL A 298 -6.48 16.58 -17.91
CA VAL A 298 -7.66 16.69 -18.76
C VAL A 298 -7.44 16.03 -20.11
N LEU A 299 -8.27 15.06 -20.48
CA LEU A 299 -8.12 14.27 -21.71
C LEU A 299 -8.88 14.87 -22.90
N ASP A 300 -9.91 15.67 -22.65
CA ASP A 300 -10.82 16.21 -23.65
C ASP A 300 -10.96 17.73 -23.53
N LYS A 301 -11.30 18.41 -24.62
CA LYS A 301 -11.47 19.88 -24.64
C LYS A 301 -12.56 20.37 -23.69
N ARG A 302 -13.50 19.50 -23.33
CA ARG A 302 -14.61 19.80 -22.40
C ARG A 302 -14.22 19.67 -20.92
N GLY A 303 -13.07 19.10 -20.59
CA GLY A 303 -12.63 18.97 -19.19
C GLY A 303 -13.31 17.88 -18.39
N VAL A 304 -14.12 17.03 -19.02
CA VAL A 304 -14.96 16.04 -18.34
C VAL A 304 -14.15 14.79 -17.99
N GLN A 305 -13.20 14.43 -18.84
CA GLN A 305 -12.41 13.23 -18.69
C GLN A 305 -11.00 13.58 -18.25
N ARG A 306 -10.47 12.77 -17.33
CA ARG A 306 -9.12 12.93 -16.77
C ARG A 306 -8.37 11.62 -16.75
N GLY A 307 -7.07 11.63 -16.98
CA GLY A 307 -6.23 10.44 -16.98
C GLY A 307 -4.77 10.76 -17.27
N VAL A 308 -4.05 9.77 -17.82
CA VAL A 308 -2.62 9.86 -18.05
C VAL A 308 -2.32 10.62 -19.34
N VAL A 309 -1.48 11.65 -19.22
CA VAL A 309 -0.97 12.45 -20.34
C VAL A 309 0.54 12.63 -20.16
N LEU A 310 1.31 12.35 -21.22
CA LEU A 310 2.75 12.55 -21.23
C LEU A 310 3.05 13.86 -21.97
N TYR A 311 3.91 14.68 -21.40
CA TYR A 311 4.34 15.94 -21.99
C TYR A 311 5.74 15.80 -22.56
N THR A 312 5.90 16.23 -23.80
CA THR A 312 7.20 16.23 -24.45
C THR A 312 7.96 17.54 -24.20
N ARG A 313 9.28 17.52 -24.39
CA ARG A 313 10.14 18.72 -24.36
C ARG A 313 9.71 19.81 -25.37
N HIS A 314 8.96 19.43 -26.40
CA HIS A 314 8.41 20.32 -27.42
C HIS A 314 7.03 20.89 -27.04
N GLY A 315 6.51 20.55 -25.85
CA GLY A 315 5.21 20.99 -25.36
C GLY A 315 4.01 20.28 -25.98
N SER A 316 4.24 19.18 -26.71
CA SER A 316 3.18 18.32 -27.28
C SER A 316 2.61 17.40 -26.20
N ARG A 317 1.30 17.15 -26.25
CA ARG A 317 0.56 16.30 -25.31
C ARG A 317 0.34 14.91 -25.90
N LEU A 318 0.84 13.88 -25.25
CA LEU A 318 0.63 12.48 -25.63
C LEU A 318 -0.43 11.89 -24.72
N ILE A 319 -1.66 11.82 -25.20
CA ILE A 319 -2.85 11.45 -24.42
C ILE A 319 -3.01 9.92 -24.43
N TRP A 320 -2.72 9.30 -23.29
CA TRP A 320 -2.81 7.85 -23.08
C TRP A 320 -4.21 7.40 -22.66
N GLY A 321 -4.85 8.18 -21.78
CA GLY A 321 -6.18 7.89 -21.24
C GLY A 321 -6.14 7.28 -19.83
N ARG A 322 -7.20 6.56 -19.47
CA ARG A 322 -7.34 5.92 -18.15
C ARG A 322 -6.86 4.47 -18.16
N PRO A 323 -6.35 3.96 -17.03
CA PRO A 323 -6.21 2.51 -16.82
C PRO A 323 -7.58 1.82 -17.01
N GLY A 324 -7.61 0.66 -17.66
CA GLY A 324 -8.85 -0.10 -17.88
C GLY A 324 -9.78 0.42 -18.98
N GLU A 325 -9.29 1.30 -19.87
CA GLU A 325 -10.02 1.70 -21.08
C GLU A 325 -10.16 0.58 -22.14
N GLU A 326 -9.74 -0.65 -21.84
CA GLU A 326 -9.88 -1.83 -22.72
C GLU A 326 -11.33 -2.10 -23.14
N ARG A 327 -12.30 -1.67 -22.33
CA ARG A 327 -13.74 -1.71 -22.65
C ARG A 327 -14.10 -0.97 -23.95
N TYR A 328 -13.24 -0.06 -24.40
CA TYR A 328 -13.40 0.65 -25.68
C TYR A 328 -12.75 -0.11 -26.86
N GLY A 329 -12.33 -1.36 -26.64
CA GLY A 329 -11.75 -2.23 -27.66
C GLY A 329 -10.27 -1.97 -27.96
N VAL A 330 -9.60 -1.11 -27.17
CA VAL A 330 -8.18 -0.76 -27.38
C VAL A 330 -7.32 -1.39 -26.30
N ARG A 331 -6.48 -2.36 -26.68
CA ARG A 331 -5.56 -3.03 -25.76
C ARG A 331 -4.37 -2.13 -25.45
N GLU A 332 -3.82 -2.23 -24.24
CA GLU A 332 -2.65 -1.41 -23.85
C GLU A 332 -1.46 -1.61 -24.79
N GLY A 333 -1.22 -2.85 -25.27
CA GLY A 333 -0.13 -3.13 -26.20
C GLY A 333 -0.25 -2.38 -27.53
N ASP A 334 -1.47 -2.26 -28.05
CA ASP A 334 -1.75 -1.56 -29.31
C ASP A 334 -1.58 -0.05 -29.11
N LYS A 335 -2.08 0.51 -27.99
CA LYS A 335 -1.86 1.93 -27.65
C LYS A 335 -0.38 2.31 -27.61
N VAL A 336 0.48 1.46 -27.02
CA VAL A 336 1.94 1.73 -26.98
C VAL A 336 2.51 1.73 -28.39
N ARG A 337 2.15 0.73 -29.21
CA ARG A 337 2.63 0.62 -30.59
C ARG A 337 2.21 1.83 -31.41
N ASP A 338 0.95 2.21 -31.32
CA ASP A 338 0.37 3.33 -32.04
C ASP A 338 0.99 4.66 -31.62
N LEU A 339 1.23 4.85 -30.32
CA LEU A 339 1.91 6.03 -29.81
C LEU A 339 3.33 6.14 -30.37
N ILE A 340 4.10 5.06 -30.35
CA ILE A 340 5.47 5.02 -30.87
C ILE A 340 5.48 5.24 -32.38
N HIS A 341 4.57 4.59 -33.10
CA HIS A 341 4.43 4.75 -34.54
C HIS A 341 4.15 6.22 -34.89
N THR A 342 3.20 6.85 -34.18
CA THR A 342 2.81 8.25 -34.39
C THR A 342 3.94 9.22 -34.05
N ILE A 343 4.68 8.97 -32.96
CA ILE A 343 5.86 9.78 -32.59
C ILE A 343 6.92 9.73 -33.70
N ARG A 344 7.17 8.54 -34.27
CA ARG A 344 8.18 8.35 -35.32
C ARG A 344 7.73 8.87 -36.68
N SER A 345 6.45 8.79 -37.00
CA SER A 345 5.92 9.20 -38.31
C SER A 345 5.84 10.72 -38.49
N HIS A 346 5.61 11.48 -37.42
CA HIS A 346 5.46 12.93 -37.53
C HIS A 346 6.78 13.68 -37.80
N GLY A 347 7.93 13.14 -37.43
CA GLY A 347 9.26 13.75 -37.64
C GLY A 347 9.53 15.01 -36.79
N ASP A 348 8.60 15.97 -36.74
CA ASP A 348 8.64 17.20 -35.96
C ASP A 348 7.45 17.29 -35.01
N LEU A 349 7.67 16.89 -33.75
CA LEU A 349 6.65 16.97 -32.71
C LEU A 349 6.31 18.42 -32.31
N GLY A 350 7.14 19.42 -32.63
CA GLY A 350 6.86 20.83 -32.32
C GLY A 350 5.60 21.36 -33.00
N ARG A 351 5.27 20.81 -34.17
CA ARG A 351 4.04 21.12 -34.93
C ARG A 351 2.81 20.41 -34.38
N ILE A 352 2.98 19.38 -33.56
CA ILE A 352 1.90 18.59 -33.00
C ILE A 352 1.50 19.16 -31.64
N ALA A 353 0.24 19.53 -31.49
CA ALA A 353 -0.31 19.96 -30.20
C ALA A 353 -0.64 18.75 -29.32
N ALA A 354 -1.29 17.74 -29.89
CA ALA A 354 -1.67 16.53 -29.17
C ALA A 354 -1.64 15.29 -30.06
N VAL A 355 -1.30 14.14 -29.48
CA VAL A 355 -1.49 12.80 -30.04
C VAL A 355 -2.41 12.04 -29.11
N ASN A 356 -3.50 11.49 -29.61
CA ASN A 356 -4.50 10.79 -28.82
C ASN A 356 -4.63 9.32 -29.25
N VAL A 357 -4.21 8.41 -28.37
CA VAL A 357 -4.23 6.95 -28.61
C VAL A 357 -5.31 6.24 -27.80
N ARG A 358 -6.30 6.99 -27.30
CA ARG A 358 -7.39 6.44 -26.48
C ARG A 358 -8.42 5.65 -27.30
N PHE A 359 -8.48 5.93 -28.59
CA PHE A 359 -9.48 5.40 -29.52
C PHE A 359 -8.85 4.34 -30.42
N LYS A 360 -9.70 3.52 -31.03
CA LYS A 360 -9.28 2.48 -31.98
C LYS A 360 -8.47 3.05 -33.15
N GLU A 361 -8.83 4.26 -33.58
CA GLU A 361 -8.08 5.02 -34.57
C GLU A 361 -7.38 6.19 -33.86
N PRO A 362 -6.06 6.12 -33.67
CA PRO A 362 -5.31 7.20 -33.04
C PRO A 362 -5.28 8.41 -33.98
N PHE A 363 -5.32 9.61 -33.40
CA PHE A 363 -5.26 10.85 -34.19
C PHE A 363 -4.34 11.89 -33.56
N SER A 364 -3.85 12.79 -34.40
CA SER A 364 -2.99 13.91 -34.01
C SER A 364 -3.67 15.24 -34.27
N GLU A 365 -3.62 16.16 -33.31
CA GLU A 365 -4.03 17.54 -33.49
C GLU A 365 -2.80 18.40 -33.79
N LEU A 366 -2.82 19.14 -34.90
CA LEU A 366 -1.79 20.10 -35.23
C LEU A 366 -1.92 21.36 -34.35
N ARG A 367 -0.77 21.93 -33.99
CA ARG A 367 -0.73 23.23 -33.34
C ARG A 367 -1.24 24.26 -34.34
N ALA A 368 -2.22 25.07 -33.92
CA ALA A 368 -2.69 26.18 -34.72
C ALA A 368 -1.47 27.03 -35.10
N ALA A 369 -1.30 27.32 -36.39
CA ALA A 369 -0.30 28.27 -36.83
C ALA A 369 -0.59 29.57 -36.09
N VAL A 370 0.37 30.02 -35.28
CA VAL A 370 0.33 31.38 -34.75
C VAL A 370 0.45 32.27 -35.98
N LEU A 371 -0.68 32.72 -36.52
CA LEU A 371 -0.70 33.82 -37.48
C LEU A 371 0.12 34.93 -36.83
N PRO A 372 1.17 35.45 -37.49
CA PRO A 372 1.91 36.56 -36.93
C PRO A 372 0.88 37.65 -36.65
N THR A 373 0.67 37.94 -35.37
CA THR A 373 -0.13 39.08 -34.94
C THR A 373 0.40 40.26 -35.72
N GLN A 374 -0.43 40.84 -36.59
CA GLN A 374 -0.05 42.01 -37.35
C GLN A 374 0.53 43.02 -36.35
N LEU A 375 1.77 43.43 -36.60
CA LEU A 375 2.42 44.49 -35.83
C LEU A 375 1.44 45.65 -35.69
N PRO A 376 1.08 46.08 -34.47
CA PRO A 376 0.27 47.27 -34.29
C PRO A 376 1.12 48.47 -34.70
N GLY A 377 1.05 48.88 -35.96
CA GLY A 377 1.90 49.95 -36.46
C GLY A 377 1.93 50.20 -37.97
N ALA A 378 1.29 49.40 -38.82
CA ALA A 378 1.17 49.74 -40.23
C ALA A 378 0.08 50.82 -40.44
N ARG A 379 0.45 52.09 -40.21
CA ARG A 379 -0.31 53.23 -40.75
C ARG A 379 -0.39 53.08 -42.27
N PRO A 380 -1.58 53.14 -42.89
CA PRO A 380 -1.65 53.29 -44.34
C PRO A 380 -0.97 54.62 -44.72
N ALA A 381 -0.09 54.55 -45.71
CA ALA A 381 0.59 55.72 -46.23
C ALA A 381 -0.43 56.75 -46.75
N PRO A 382 -0.26 58.05 -46.49
CA PRO A 382 -1.15 59.06 -47.04
C PRO A 382 -1.01 59.08 -48.56
N SER A 383 -2.14 58.96 -49.25
CA SER A 383 -2.26 59.28 -50.67
C SER A 383 -1.81 60.73 -50.88
N GLN A 384 -0.78 60.89 -51.71
CA GLN A 384 -0.25 62.17 -52.18
C GLN A 384 -0.65 62.38 -53.65
N PRO A 385 -0.65 63.63 -54.12
CA PRO A 385 -1.78 64.57 -54.10
C PRO A 385 -2.76 64.44 -55.27
#